data_AF-A0A6A4WM39-F1
#
_entry.id   AF-A0A6A4WM39-F1
#
_cell.length_a   1.000
_cell.length_b   1.000
_cell.length_c   1.000
_cell.angle_alpha   90.00
_cell.angle_beta   90.00
_cell.angle_gamma   90.00
#
_symmetry.space_group_name_H-M   'P 1'
#
loop_
_entity.id
_entity.type
_entity.pdbx_description
1 polymer ?
#
loop_
_entity_poly.entity_id
_entity_poly.type
_entity_poly.pdbx_seq_one_letter_code
_entity_poly.pdbx_strand_id
1 'polypeptide(L)'
;MALRQMRQEPNSKLLDTKVLLMAHDIPTRLFEAWSYRGIGAPSREQVDSSMSSRKAATACLTQLLGLAAHLKKTPKANLKNAMDLLSERVPELLPTEDLLQLLLKQDAFLSVEEYLDLYYTPLAPADETELVWPLPGHMFPYYH
;
A
#
# COMPACT_ATOMS: atom_id res chain seq x y z
N MET A 1 4.30 14.67 -5.30
CA MET A 1 4.56 15.93 -4.56
C MET A 1 3.84 16.01 -3.22
N ALA A 2 2.54 15.73 -3.13
CA ALA A 2 1.76 15.92 -1.89
C ALA A 2 2.31 15.20 -0.64
N LEU A 3 2.67 13.91 -0.71
CA LEU A 3 3.15 13.16 0.47
C LEU A 3 4.48 13.71 1.04
N ARG A 4 5.41 14.15 0.17
CA ARG A 4 6.67 14.79 0.60
C ARG A 4 6.47 16.18 1.20
N GLN A 5 5.39 16.88 0.82
CA GLN A 5 5.02 18.17 1.41
C GLN A 5 4.35 17.98 2.77
N MET A 6 3.47 16.97 2.91
CA MET A 6 2.86 16.59 4.19
C MET A 6 3.87 16.15 5.25
N ARG A 7 5.10 15.78 4.84
CA ARG A 7 6.25 15.53 5.73
C ARG A 7 6.75 16.77 6.46
N GLN A 8 6.60 17.96 5.86
CA GLN A 8 7.11 19.21 6.46
C GLN A 8 6.20 19.75 7.57
N GLU A 9 5.05 19.11 7.80
CA GLU A 9 4.12 19.51 8.86
C GLU A 9 4.54 18.92 10.22
N PRO A 10 4.70 19.75 11.27
CA PRO A 10 5.15 19.31 12.59
C PRO A 10 4.26 18.25 13.28
N ASN A 11 3.00 18.13 12.86
CA ASN A 11 2.01 17.20 13.43
C ASN A 11 1.62 16.07 12.46
N SER A 12 2.49 15.77 11.49
CA SER A 12 2.20 14.76 10.49
C SER A 12 2.23 13.35 11.09
N LYS A 13 1.05 12.74 11.27
CA LYS A 13 0.89 11.31 11.64
C LYS A 13 1.45 10.34 10.59
N LEU A 14 1.94 10.88 9.48
CA LEU A 14 2.54 10.15 8.38
C LEU A 14 3.85 9.46 8.80
N LEU A 15 4.54 10.00 9.81
CA LEU A 15 5.75 9.41 10.39
C LEU A 15 5.46 8.12 11.19
N ASP A 16 4.27 8.00 11.78
CA ASP A 16 3.84 6.81 12.53
C ASP A 16 3.16 5.75 11.64
N THR A 17 3.15 5.97 10.31
CA THR A 17 2.44 5.11 9.37
C THR A 17 3.37 4.03 8.83
N LYS A 18 2.93 2.76 8.90
CA LYS A 18 3.59 1.63 8.26
C LYS A 18 2.90 1.24 6.97
N VAL A 19 3.70 0.89 5.96
CA VAL A 19 3.23 0.44 4.65
C VAL A 19 3.21 -1.08 4.63
N LEU A 20 2.01 -1.64 4.56
CA LEU A 20 1.81 -3.07 4.34
C LEU A 20 1.66 -3.35 2.85
N LEU A 21 2.68 -3.94 2.25
CA LEU A 21 2.69 -4.30 0.83
C LEU A 21 2.94 -5.81 0.65
N MET A 22 2.12 -6.45 -0.17
CA MET A 22 2.38 -7.77 -0.73
C MET A 22 2.28 -7.64 -2.25
N ALA A 23 3.43 -7.61 -2.93
CA ALA A 23 3.50 -7.51 -4.37
C ALA A 23 4.39 -8.63 -4.93
N HIS A 24 3.94 -9.22 -6.02
CA HIS A 24 4.76 -10.01 -6.93
C HIS A 24 4.64 -9.36 -8.30
N ASP A 25 5.78 -9.22 -8.99
CA ASP A 25 5.97 -8.65 -10.33
C ASP A 25 4.70 -8.04 -10.95
N ILE A 26 4.51 -6.73 -10.71
CA ILE A 26 3.33 -6.00 -11.17
C ILE A 26 3.74 -5.17 -12.39
N PRO A 27 3.55 -5.67 -13.63
CA PRO A 27 4.07 -5.03 -14.84
C PRO A 27 3.33 -3.73 -15.20
N THR A 28 2.17 -3.46 -14.58
CA THR A 28 1.31 -2.32 -14.92
C THR A 28 0.64 -1.73 -13.69
N ARG A 29 0.33 -0.42 -13.73
CA ARG A 29 -0.41 0.24 -12.65
C ARG A 29 -1.82 -0.35 -12.52
N LEU A 30 -2.12 -0.97 -11.37
CA LEU A 30 -3.41 -1.61 -11.09
C LEU A 30 -4.54 -0.63 -10.75
N PHE A 31 -4.20 0.57 -10.26
CA PHE A 31 -5.17 1.58 -9.83
C PHE A 31 -4.85 2.94 -10.45
N GLU A 32 -5.74 3.40 -11.34
CA GLU A 32 -5.65 4.71 -11.99
C GLU A 32 -6.04 5.84 -11.04
N ALA A 33 -7.00 5.59 -10.14
CA ALA A 33 -7.50 6.53 -9.16
C ALA A 33 -7.47 5.94 -7.74
N TRP A 34 -7.31 6.80 -6.75
CA TRP A 34 -7.28 6.46 -5.33
C TRP A 34 -8.43 7.13 -4.59
N SER A 35 -9.01 6.43 -3.63
CA SER A 35 -10.00 6.97 -2.70
C SER A 35 -9.70 6.46 -1.30
N TYR A 36 -9.99 7.25 -0.27
CA TYR A 36 -9.85 6.83 1.12
C TYR A 36 -11.16 7.02 1.88
N ARG A 37 -11.29 6.27 2.97
CA ARG A 37 -12.39 6.40 3.92
C ARG A 37 -11.88 6.04 5.31
N GLY A 38 -12.16 6.89 6.28
CA GLY A 38 -11.93 6.58 7.69
C GLY A 38 -13.02 5.64 8.20
N ILE A 39 -12.62 4.54 8.82
CA ILE A 39 -13.52 3.56 9.43
C ILE A 39 -12.98 3.26 10.82
N GLY A 40 -13.86 3.21 11.82
CA GLY A 40 -13.49 2.76 13.16
C GLY A 40 -13.18 1.27 13.15
N ALA A 41 -11.98 0.90 13.60
CA ALA A 41 -11.61 -0.50 13.74
C ALA A 41 -12.52 -1.17 14.79
N PRO A 42 -13.04 -2.37 14.54
CA PRO A 42 -13.77 -3.10 15.55
C PRO A 42 -12.82 -3.51 16.68
N SER A 43 -13.23 -3.21 17.92
CA SER A 43 -12.58 -3.75 19.11
C SER A 43 -13.01 -5.20 19.29
N ARG A 44 -12.05 -6.12 19.30
CA ARG A 44 -12.26 -7.55 19.57
C ARG A 44 -11.06 -8.07 20.34
N GLU A 45 -11.31 -8.66 21.50
CA GLU A 45 -10.29 -9.37 22.27
C GLU A 45 -9.97 -10.68 21.55
N GLN A 46 -8.70 -10.90 21.19
CA GLN A 46 -8.04 -12.17 20.78
C GLN A 46 -7.12 -11.99 19.56
N VAL A 47 -6.13 -11.11 19.65
CA VAL A 47 -4.94 -11.28 18.81
C VAL A 47 -3.85 -11.87 19.69
N ASP A 48 -3.39 -13.06 19.32
CA ASP A 48 -2.24 -13.70 19.94
C ASP A 48 -1.01 -12.83 19.73
N SER A 49 -0.53 -12.19 20.80
CA SER A 49 0.65 -11.31 20.78
C SER A 49 1.93 -12.05 20.36
N SER A 50 1.94 -13.39 20.40
CA SER A 50 3.05 -14.21 19.90
C SER A 50 2.99 -14.48 18.39
N MET A 51 1.95 -13.99 17.71
CA MET A 51 1.79 -14.12 16.27
C MET A 51 2.95 -13.44 15.52
N SER A 52 3.56 -14.16 14.58
CA SER A 52 4.64 -13.61 13.75
C SER A 52 4.14 -12.47 12.85
N SER A 53 5.04 -11.53 12.53
CA SER A 53 4.76 -10.40 11.62
C SER A 53 4.13 -10.84 10.30
N ARG A 54 4.66 -11.91 9.68
CA ARG A 54 4.11 -12.51 8.46
C ARG A 54 2.68 -13.01 8.65
N LYS A 55 2.39 -13.73 9.75
CA LYS A 55 1.06 -14.28 10.00
C LYS A 55 0.04 -13.17 10.27
N ALA A 56 0.43 -12.14 11.01
CA ALA A 56 -0.39 -10.95 11.23
C ALA A 56 -0.67 -10.18 9.93
N ALA A 57 0.35 -10.00 9.09
CA ALA A 57 0.23 -9.35 7.79
C ALA A 57 -0.74 -10.10 6.87
N THR A 58 -0.55 -11.42 6.76
CA THR A 58 -1.42 -12.28 5.95
C THR A 58 -2.86 -12.26 6.45
N ALA A 59 -3.08 -12.29 7.77
CA ALA A 59 -4.42 -12.20 8.35
C ALA A 59 -5.10 -10.87 7.96
N CYS A 60 -4.41 -9.75 8.16
CA CYS A 60 -4.91 -8.42 7.81
C CYS A 60 -5.24 -8.30 6.32
N LEU A 61 -4.33 -8.72 5.44
CA LEU A 61 -4.55 -8.69 3.98
C LEU A 61 -5.70 -9.61 3.55
N THR A 62 -5.87 -10.76 4.19
CA THR A 62 -6.97 -11.68 3.90
C THR A 62 -8.33 -11.04 4.23
N GLN A 63 -8.42 -10.35 5.36
CA GLN A 63 -9.63 -9.60 5.74
C GLN A 63 -9.94 -8.49 4.74
N LEU A 64 -8.94 -7.68 4.38
CA LEU A 64 -9.10 -6.61 3.39
C LEU A 64 -9.48 -7.13 1.99
N LEU A 65 -8.94 -8.28 1.58
CA LEU A 65 -9.32 -8.93 0.33
C LEU A 65 -10.76 -9.45 0.38
N GLY A 66 -11.17 -10.03 1.51
CA GLY A 66 -12.55 -10.43 1.76
C GLY A 66 -13.51 -9.25 1.70
N LEU A 67 -13.14 -8.12 2.31
CA LEU A 67 -13.88 -6.86 2.25
C LEU A 67 -14.02 -6.35 0.81
N ALA A 68 -12.93 -6.34 0.05
CA ALA A 68 -12.95 -5.93 -1.36
C ALA A 68 -13.89 -6.83 -2.19
N ALA A 69 -13.84 -8.15 -1.97
CA ALA A 69 -14.74 -9.10 -2.63
C ALA A 69 -16.21 -8.88 -2.23
N HIS A 70 -16.49 -8.55 -0.96
CA HIS A 70 -17.82 -8.20 -0.49
C HIS A 70 -18.32 -6.91 -1.17
N LEU A 71 -17.53 -5.83 -1.15
CA LEU A 71 -17.87 -4.55 -1.77
C LEU A 71 -18.09 -4.69 -3.28
N LYS A 72 -17.32 -5.53 -3.97
CA LYS A 72 -17.49 -5.80 -5.40
C LYS A 72 -18.84 -6.45 -5.72
N LYS A 73 -19.40 -7.24 -4.80
CA LYS A 73 -20.72 -7.88 -4.95
C LYS A 73 -21.88 -6.94 -4.57
N THR A 74 -21.60 -5.87 -3.83
CA THR A 74 -22.62 -4.90 -3.42
C THR A 74 -23.09 -4.06 -4.61
N PRO A 75 -24.41 -3.96 -4.87
CA PRO A 75 -24.95 -3.11 -5.92
C PRO A 75 -24.51 -1.65 -5.75
N LYS A 76 -24.16 -0.97 -6.84
CA LYS A 76 -23.67 0.43 -6.82
C LYS A 76 -24.58 1.39 -6.06
N ALA A 77 -25.91 1.22 -6.19
CA ALA A 77 -26.90 2.04 -5.49
C ALA A 77 -26.80 1.94 -3.95
N ASN A 78 -26.33 0.80 -3.44
CA ASN A 78 -26.22 0.51 -2.01
C ASN A 78 -24.78 0.64 -1.49
N LEU A 79 -23.80 0.86 -2.36
CA LEU A 79 -22.38 0.82 -2.01
C LEU A 79 -22.03 1.86 -0.94
N LYS A 80 -22.51 3.10 -1.07
CA LYS A 80 -22.25 4.16 -0.09
C LYS A 80 -22.74 3.76 1.30
N ASN A 81 -23.99 3.32 1.41
CA ASN A 81 -24.59 2.89 2.66
C ASN A 81 -23.89 1.65 3.24
N ALA A 82 -23.53 0.68 2.38
CA ALA A 82 -22.77 -0.48 2.82
C ALA A 82 -21.40 -0.09 3.38
N MET A 83 -20.72 0.89 2.77
CA MET A 83 -19.45 1.44 3.25
C MET A 83 -19.58 2.22 4.58
N ASP A 84 -20.71 2.89 4.81
CA ASP A 84 -20.98 3.60 6.06
C ASP A 84 -21.23 2.63 7.23
N LEU A 85 -21.79 1.45 6.94
CA LEU A 85 -22.19 0.44 7.94
C LEU A 85 -21.26 -0.77 8.02
N LEU A 86 -20.01 -0.67 7.55
CA LEU A 86 -19.08 -1.81 7.50
C LEU A 86 -18.82 -2.43 8.87
N SER A 87 -18.57 -1.58 9.87
CA SER A 87 -18.30 -2.02 11.25
C SER A 87 -19.50 -2.71 11.91
N GLU A 88 -20.72 -2.45 11.43
CA GLU A 88 -21.95 -3.09 11.93
C GLU A 88 -22.29 -4.38 11.16
N ARG A 89 -22.13 -4.36 9.83
CA ARG A 89 -22.62 -5.43 8.95
C ARG A 89 -21.62 -6.55 8.70
N VAL A 90 -20.34 -6.20 8.61
CA VAL A 90 -19.26 -7.14 8.27
C VAL A 90 -17.99 -6.88 9.11
N PRO A 91 -18.09 -6.78 10.45
CA PRO A 91 -16.94 -6.49 11.31
C PRO A 91 -15.83 -7.55 11.21
N GLU A 92 -16.13 -8.77 10.77
CA GLU A 92 -15.16 -9.85 10.54
C GLU A 92 -14.24 -9.62 9.35
N LEU A 93 -14.68 -8.82 8.37
CA LEU A 93 -13.88 -8.43 7.21
C LEU A 93 -13.00 -7.21 7.49
N LEU A 94 -13.12 -6.60 8.66
CA LEU A 94 -12.29 -5.48 9.10
C LEU A 94 -11.17 -5.98 10.00
N PRO A 95 -9.92 -5.52 9.78
CA PRO A 95 -8.85 -5.69 10.75
C PRO A 95 -9.22 -5.11 12.11
N THR A 96 -9.00 -5.88 13.16
CA THR A 96 -9.27 -5.45 14.53
C THR A 96 -8.22 -4.44 15.01
N GLU A 97 -8.58 -3.65 16.01
CA GLU A 97 -7.65 -2.69 16.60
C GLU A 97 -6.36 -3.37 17.09
N ASP A 98 -6.47 -4.48 17.82
CA ASP A 98 -5.32 -5.26 18.31
C ASP A 98 -4.40 -5.74 17.18
N LEU A 99 -4.97 -6.19 16.05
CA LEU A 99 -4.19 -6.66 14.91
C LEU A 99 -3.42 -5.51 14.26
N LEU A 100 -4.07 -4.35 14.12
CA LEU A 100 -3.44 -3.14 13.60
C LEU A 100 -2.33 -2.66 14.54
N GLN A 101 -2.56 -2.64 15.85
CA GLN A 101 -1.54 -2.28 16.84
C GLN A 101 -0.36 -3.26 16.83
N LEU A 102 -0.61 -4.56 16.72
CA LEU A 102 0.44 -5.58 16.59
C LEU A 102 1.31 -5.29 15.37
N LEU A 103 0.70 -5.05 14.21
CA LEU A 103 1.39 -4.72 12.96
C LEU A 103 2.20 -3.42 13.06
N LEU A 104 1.61 -2.38 13.66
CA LEU A 104 2.28 -1.09 13.88
C LEU A 104 3.55 -1.23 14.74
N LYS A 105 3.62 -2.22 15.64
CA LYS A 105 4.80 -2.48 16.48
C LYS A 105 5.90 -3.30 15.79
N GLN A 106 5.65 -3.90 14.62
CA GLN A 106 6.65 -4.75 13.95
C GLN A 106 7.65 -3.94 13.12
N ASP A 107 8.94 -4.09 13.37
CA ASP A 107 10.00 -3.41 12.59
C ASP A 107 10.18 -3.96 11.17
N ALA A 108 9.50 -5.06 10.84
CA ALA A 108 9.58 -5.71 9.54
C ALA A 108 8.88 -4.95 8.39
N PHE A 109 8.12 -3.90 8.70
CA PHE A 109 7.39 -3.11 7.70
C PHE A 109 8.04 -1.76 7.45
N LEU A 110 8.02 -1.35 6.18
CA LEU A 110 8.54 -0.06 5.76
C LEU A 110 7.70 1.07 6.35
N SER A 111 8.37 2.13 6.78
CA SER A 111 7.76 3.45 6.93
C SER A 111 7.31 3.97 5.56
N VAL A 112 6.46 5.00 5.57
CA VAL A 112 6.08 5.69 4.33
C VAL A 112 7.32 6.30 3.64
N GLU A 113 8.33 6.73 4.40
CA GLU A 113 9.55 7.31 3.85
C GLU A 113 10.37 6.27 3.10
N GLU A 114 10.68 5.15 3.74
CA GLU A 114 11.41 4.05 3.12
C GLU A 114 10.68 3.51 1.88
N TYR A 115 9.35 3.43 1.94
CA TYR A 115 8.55 3.02 0.81
C TYR A 115 8.62 4.01 -0.37
N LEU A 116 8.53 5.32 -0.10
CA LEU A 116 8.62 6.34 -1.14
C LEU A 116 10.01 6.35 -1.77
N ASP A 117 11.06 6.22 -0.96
CA ASP A 117 12.42 6.18 -1.47
C ASP A 117 12.65 4.92 -2.32
N LEU A 118 12.16 3.75 -1.89
CA LEU A 118 12.15 2.54 -2.71
C LEU A 118 11.39 2.75 -4.03
N TYR A 119 10.23 3.40 -3.99
CA TYR A 119 9.37 3.62 -5.16
C TYR A 119 10.02 4.52 -6.22
N TYR A 120 10.72 5.58 -5.79
CA TYR A 120 11.38 6.52 -6.70
C TYR A 120 12.82 6.14 -7.03
N THR A 121 13.40 5.15 -6.35
CA THR A 121 14.74 4.66 -6.66
C THR A 121 14.66 3.66 -7.82
N PRO A 122 15.35 3.91 -8.94
CA PRO A 122 15.39 2.94 -10.04
C PRO A 122 16.01 1.63 -9.55
N LEU A 123 15.26 0.53 -9.70
CA LEU A 123 15.68 -0.82 -9.27
C LEU A 123 16.83 -1.41 -10.10
N ALA A 124 17.21 -0.76 -11.19
CA ALA A 124 18.38 -1.09 -11.98
C ALA A 124 19.17 0.19 -12.27
N PRO A 125 20.48 0.29 -11.93
CA PRO A 125 21.36 1.07 -12.79
C PRO A 125 21.23 0.47 -14.21
N ALA A 126 21.16 1.31 -15.24
CA ALA A 126 21.11 0.83 -16.62
C ALA A 126 22.20 -0.24 -16.80
N ASP A 127 21.78 -1.49 -17.04
CA ASP A 127 22.72 -2.58 -17.23
C ASP A 127 23.54 -2.20 -18.46
N GLU A 128 24.87 -2.19 -18.38
CA GLU A 128 25.74 -1.78 -19.49
C GLU A 128 25.52 -2.66 -20.75
N THR A 129 24.86 -3.80 -20.59
CA THR A 129 24.44 -4.73 -21.64
C THR A 129 23.19 -4.27 -22.40
N GLU A 130 22.36 -3.38 -21.85
CA GLU A 130 21.24 -2.73 -22.55
C GLU A 130 21.69 -1.53 -23.39
N LEU A 131 22.93 -1.05 -23.19
CA LEU A 131 23.60 -0.07 -24.05
C LEU A 131 24.09 -0.75 -25.34
N VAL A 132 23.15 -1.26 -26.14
CA VAL A 132 23.45 -1.70 -27.50
C VAL A 132 23.58 -0.51 -28.45
N TRP A 133 24.65 -0.54 -29.23
CA TRP A 133 25.02 0.46 -30.23
C TRP A 133 23.90 0.74 -31.27
N PRO A 134 23.76 1.98 -31.79
CA PRO A 134 24.53 3.18 -31.48
C PRO A 134 23.91 4.04 -30.37
N LEU A 135 24.79 4.64 -29.57
CA LEU A 135 24.41 5.67 -28.60
C LEU A 135 23.83 6.90 -29.32
N PRO A 136 22.74 7.51 -28.83
CA PRO A 136 22.21 8.75 -29.39
C PRO A 136 23.17 9.91 -29.06
N GLY A 137 24.21 10.07 -29.88
CA GLY A 137 25.23 11.11 -29.72
C GLY A 137 26.14 11.35 -30.94
N HIS A 138 26.12 10.50 -31.96
CA HIS A 138 26.94 10.68 -33.17
C HIS A 138 26.15 10.47 -34.47
N MET A 139 25.07 11.22 -34.65
CA MET A 139 24.54 11.52 -36.00
C MET A 139 24.89 12.97 -36.35
N PHE A 140 26.18 13.27 -36.52
CA PHE A 140 26.56 14.45 -37.29
C PHE A 140 26.52 14.08 -38.77
N PRO A 141 25.77 14.80 -39.61
CA PRO A 141 25.78 14.54 -41.04
C PRO A 141 27.14 14.93 -41.63
N TYR A 142 27.71 14.04 -42.44
CA TYR A 142 28.86 14.34 -43.28
C TYR A 142 28.49 15.51 -44.20
N TYR A 143 29.24 16.62 -44.11
CA TYR A 143 29.24 17.64 -45.17
C TYR A 143 30.39 17.30 -46.12
N HIS A 144 30.04 17.18 -47.41
CA HIS A 144 30.95 16.99 -48.55
C HIS A 144 31.86 18.19 -48.77
#